data_AF-A0A951JPS6-F1
#
_entry.id   AF-A0A951JPS6-F1
#
_cell.length_a   1.000
_cell.length_b   1.000
_cell.length_c   1.000
_cell.angle_alpha   90.00
_cell.angle_beta   90.00
_cell.angle_gamma   90.00
#
_symmetry.space_group_name_H-M   'P 1'
#
loop_
_entity.id
_entity.type
_entity.pdbx_description
1 polymer ?
#
loop_
_entity_poly.entity_id
_entity_poly.type
_entity_poly.pdbx_seq_one_letter_code
_entity_poly.pdbx_strand_id
1 'polypeptide(L)'
;MTRPLKYGLGVLAANPVLLLFYGALIEIALHPDVQHREVELPGLGEDWSDATVAMFCDLQVGMWFSKTGMVERAVDPVVEAKPDVVLLGATSSTATRRPPTSRSPRSSTSWSPDRL
;
A
#
# COMPACT_ATOMS: atom_id res chain seq x y z
N MET A 1 9.37 49.81 -14.36
CA MET A 1 8.96 48.43 -14.76
C MET A 1 9.38 47.34 -13.75
N THR A 2 9.42 47.60 -12.43
CA THR A 2 9.89 46.61 -11.43
C THR A 2 8.80 46.00 -10.55
N ARG A 3 7.62 46.62 -10.50
CA ARG A 3 6.46 46.14 -9.72
C ARG A 3 5.94 44.77 -10.18
N PRO A 4 5.67 44.50 -11.48
CA PRO A 4 5.13 43.20 -11.90
C PRO A 4 6.12 42.05 -11.67
N LEU A 5 7.43 42.33 -11.75
CA LEU A 5 8.49 41.34 -11.50
C LEU A 5 8.53 40.88 -10.03
N LYS A 6 8.29 41.80 -9.09
CA LYS A 6 8.22 41.47 -7.65
C LYS A 6 7.03 40.58 -7.33
N TYR A 7 5.87 40.85 -7.93
CA TYR A 7 4.68 40.02 -7.74
C TYR A 7 4.84 38.64 -8.40
N GLY A 8 5.41 38.57 -9.61
CA GLY A 8 5.70 37.31 -10.28
C GLY A 8 6.65 36.42 -9.46
N LEU A 9 7.72 37.00 -8.92
CA LEU A 9 8.66 36.28 -8.05
C LEU A 9 8.00 35.86 -6.73
N GLY A 10 7.14 36.71 -6.15
CA GLY A 10 6.38 36.40 -4.95
C GLY A 10 5.45 35.22 -5.12
N VAL A 11 4.70 35.15 -6.23
CA VAL A 11 3.81 34.02 -6.54
C VAL A 11 4.60 32.74 -6.79
N LEU A 12 5.71 32.83 -7.53
CA LEU A 12 6.57 31.68 -7.82
C LEU A 12 7.18 31.09 -6.54
N ALA A 13 7.54 31.93 -5.56
CA ALA A 13 8.07 31.47 -4.28
C ALA A 13 6.97 31.00 -3.30
N ALA A 14 5.80 31.65 -3.31
CA ALA A 14 4.70 31.29 -2.42
C ALA A 14 4.11 29.92 -2.76
N ASN A 15 4.02 29.55 -4.03
CA ASN A 15 3.44 28.27 -4.46
C ASN A 15 4.15 27.03 -3.91
N PRO A 16 5.49 26.85 -4.04
CA PRO A 16 6.19 25.72 -3.45
C PRO A 16 6.14 25.74 -1.92
N VAL A 17 6.15 26.91 -1.29
CA VAL A 17 6.00 27.02 0.17
C VAL A 17 4.62 26.52 0.60
N LEU A 18 3.57 26.91 -0.10
CA LEU A 18 2.21 26.46 0.17
C LEU A 18 2.07 24.94 -0.04
N LEU A 19 2.67 24.40 -1.10
CA LEU A 19 2.69 22.96 -1.38
C LEU A 19 3.47 22.19 -0.31
N LEU A 20 4.60 22.70 0.15
CA LEU A 20 5.37 22.09 1.23
C LEU A 20 4.61 22.12 2.55
N PHE A 21 3.97 23.24 2.89
CA PHE A 21 3.12 23.32 4.07
C PHE A 21 1.92 22.39 3.98
N TYR A 22 1.23 22.36 2.84
CA TYR A 22 0.09 21.49 2.62
C TYR A 22 0.49 20.01 2.67
N GLY A 23 1.53 19.61 1.94
CA GLY A 23 2.06 18.25 1.94
C GLY A 23 2.57 17.81 3.31
N ALA A 24 3.30 18.68 4.02
CA ALA A 24 3.77 18.38 5.36
C ALA A 24 2.64 18.26 6.38
N LEU A 25 1.60 19.11 6.30
CA LEU A 25 0.51 19.10 7.26
C LEU A 25 -0.54 18.02 6.98
N ILE A 26 -0.79 17.67 5.72
CA ILE A 26 -1.87 16.75 5.34
C ILE A 26 -1.36 15.34 5.06
N GLU A 27 -0.21 15.18 4.40
CA GLU A 27 0.27 13.85 3.99
C GLU A 27 0.94 13.07 5.14
N ILE A 28 1.40 13.75 6.20
CA ILE A 28 1.86 13.12 7.44
C ILE A 28 0.68 12.69 8.33
N ALA A 29 -0.49 13.32 8.15
CA ALA A 29 -1.67 13.09 8.98
C ALA A 29 -2.56 11.94 8.47
N LEU A 30 -2.16 11.23 7.41
CA LEU A 30 -2.82 9.99 7.00
C LEU A 30 -2.59 8.94 8.09
N HIS A 31 -3.51 8.93 9.05
CA HIS A 31 -3.58 7.90 10.07
C HIS A 31 -3.85 6.56 9.36
N PRO A 32 -3.19 5.47 9.80
CA PRO A 32 -3.55 4.15 9.31
C PRO A 32 -5.04 3.91 9.57
N ASP A 33 -5.79 3.63 8.51
CA ASP A 33 -7.21 3.30 8.59
C ASP A 33 -7.33 1.88 9.17
N VAL A 34 -7.66 1.78 10.45
CA VAL A 34 -7.87 0.51 11.13
C VAL A 34 -9.33 0.13 11.01
N GLN A 35 -9.60 -0.91 10.22
CA GLN A 35 -10.94 -1.44 10.00
C GLN A 35 -11.06 -2.79 10.69
N HIS A 36 -11.93 -2.88 11.69
CA HIS A 36 -12.29 -4.16 12.31
C HIS A 36 -13.48 -4.74 11.55
N ARG A 37 -13.30 -5.94 11.00
CA ARG A 37 -14.38 -6.69 10.36
C ARG A 37 -14.36 -8.13 10.80
N GLU A 38 -15.53 -8.61 11.18
CA GLU A 38 -15.80 -10.03 11.34
C GLU A 38 -16.12 -10.59 9.95
N VAL A 39 -15.40 -11.64 9.54
CA VAL A 39 -15.53 -12.24 8.21
C VAL A 39 -15.52 -13.75 8.37
N GLU A 40 -16.57 -14.40 7.87
CA GLU A 40 -16.61 -15.86 7.77
C GLU A 40 -15.70 -16.30 6.62
N LEU A 41 -14.66 -17.07 6.93
CA LEU A 41 -13.73 -17.63 5.95
C LEU A 41 -14.09 -19.09 5.66
N PRO A 42 -14.70 -19.39 4.49
CA PRO A 42 -15.05 -20.76 4.14
C PRO A 42 -13.79 -21.62 3.98
N GLY A 43 -13.71 -22.73 4.72
CA GLY A 43 -12.57 -23.66 4.69
C GLY A 43 -11.55 -23.47 5.80
N LEU A 44 -11.75 -22.51 6.73
CA LEU A 44 -11.03 -22.47 7.99
C LEU A 44 -11.65 -23.49 8.96
N GLY A 45 -10.82 -24.33 9.60
CA GLY A 45 -11.29 -25.31 10.59
C GLY A 45 -11.85 -24.63 11.85
N GLU A 46 -12.64 -25.36 12.64
CA GLU A 46 -13.22 -24.86 13.91
C GLU A 46 -12.18 -24.28 14.87
N ASP A 47 -10.92 -24.75 14.79
CA ASP A 47 -9.79 -24.23 15.58
C ASP A 47 -9.49 -22.73 15.37
N TRP A 48 -10.08 -22.10 14.34
CA TRP A 48 -9.87 -20.70 14.00
C TRP A 48 -11.10 -19.81 14.23
N SER A 49 -12.15 -20.33 14.86
CA SER A 49 -13.44 -19.64 15.02
C SER A 49 -13.32 -18.29 15.75
N ASP A 50 -12.39 -18.20 16.70
CA ASP A 50 -12.15 -16.98 17.51
C ASP A 50 -10.78 -16.35 17.23
N ALA A 51 -10.11 -16.79 16.15
CA ALA A 51 -8.76 -16.33 15.84
C ALA A 51 -8.76 -14.88 15.37
N THR A 52 -7.91 -14.06 15.97
CA THR A 52 -7.71 -12.68 15.56
C THR A 52 -6.62 -12.63 14.49
N VAL A 53 -6.99 -12.26 13.27
CA VAL A 53 -6.05 -12.12 12.14
C VAL A 53 -5.86 -10.64 11.82
N ALA A 54 -4.62 -10.17 11.91
CA ALA A 54 -4.27 -8.83 11.45
C ALA A 54 -3.80 -8.89 9.99
N MET A 55 -4.24 -7.96 9.15
CA MET A 55 -3.81 -7.88 7.76
C MET A 55 -3.23 -6.49 7.46
N PHE A 56 -1.97 -6.46 7.02
CA PHE A 56 -1.37 -5.25 6.47
C PHE A 56 -1.44 -5.27 4.95
N CYS A 57 -1.91 -4.19 4.36
CA CYS A 57 -1.93 -3.99 2.91
C CYS A 57 -1.21 -2.69 2.57
N ASP A 58 -0.49 -2.68 1.44
CA ASP A 58 0.06 -1.47 0.81
C ASP A 58 0.85 -0.56 1.77
N LEU A 59 1.72 -1.15 2.61
CA LEU A 59 2.61 -0.40 3.51
C LEU A 59 3.63 0.49 2.77
N GLN A 60 3.80 0.27 1.45
CA GLN A 60 4.69 1.03 0.54
C GLN A 60 6.04 1.40 1.15
N VAL A 61 6.66 0.44 1.85
CA VAL A 61 7.93 0.65 2.54
C VAL A 61 8.99 1.07 1.51
N GLY A 62 9.56 2.25 1.70
CA GLY A 62 10.60 2.82 0.82
C GLY A 62 10.11 3.79 -0.26
N MET A 63 8.79 4.02 -0.40
CA MET A 63 8.27 5.05 -1.31
C MET A 63 8.16 6.38 -0.57
N TRP A 64 8.91 7.39 -1.02
CA TRP A 64 9.00 8.76 -0.46
C TRP A 64 9.60 8.87 0.95
N PHE A 65 10.82 9.40 1.03
CA PHE A 65 11.51 9.87 2.26
C PHE A 65 11.58 8.91 3.46
N SER A 66 11.38 7.61 3.24
CA SER A 66 11.42 6.60 4.32
C SER A 66 10.50 6.98 5.47
N LYS A 67 9.17 6.93 5.24
CA LYS A 67 8.12 7.16 6.25
C LYS A 67 8.13 6.10 7.39
N THR A 68 9.26 5.88 8.06
CA THR A 68 9.43 4.90 9.14
C THR A 68 8.44 5.13 10.28
N GLY A 69 8.20 6.38 10.65
CA GLY A 69 7.22 6.72 11.69
C GLY A 69 5.75 6.45 11.33
N MET A 70 5.41 6.29 10.05
CA MET A 70 4.08 5.84 9.64
C MET A 70 3.95 4.31 9.78
N VAL A 71 5.02 3.59 9.45
CA VAL A 71 5.08 2.13 9.62
C VAL A 71 5.02 1.77 11.10
N GLU A 72 5.78 2.44 11.96
CA GLU A 72 5.70 2.26 13.42
C GLU A 72 4.26 2.47 13.92
N ARG A 73 3.62 3.58 13.55
CA ARG A 73 2.22 3.84 13.94
C ARG A 73 1.19 2.84 13.41
N ALA A 74 1.48 2.17 12.30
CA ALA A 74 0.62 1.12 11.76
C ALA A 74 0.88 -0.23 12.45
N VAL A 75 2.14 -0.53 12.77
CA VAL A 75 2.58 -1.80 13.35
C VAL A 75 2.33 -1.86 14.85
N ASP A 76 2.60 -0.78 15.59
CA ASP A 76 2.50 -0.75 17.06
C ASP A 76 1.11 -1.19 17.58
N PRO A 77 -0.02 -0.69 17.04
CA PRO A 77 -1.35 -1.11 17.50
C PRO A 77 -1.63 -2.59 17.24
N VAL A 78 -1.12 -3.13 16.13
CA VAL A 78 -1.29 -4.55 15.77
C VAL A 78 -0.44 -5.44 16.66
N VAL A 79 0.79 -5.03 16.96
CA VAL A 79 1.66 -5.76 17.90
C VAL A 79 1.07 -5.75 19.31
N GLU A 80 0.50 -4.62 19.75
CA GLU A 80 -0.19 -4.51 21.03
C GLU A 80 -1.43 -5.40 21.10
N ALA A 81 -2.18 -5.52 20.00
CA ALA A 81 -3.35 -6.38 19.89
C ALA A 81 -3.04 -7.89 19.92
N LYS A 82 -1.78 -8.30 19.75
CA LYS A 82 -1.31 -9.71 19.78
C LYS A 82 -2.21 -10.68 18.97
N PRO A 83 -2.35 -10.45 17.65
CA PRO A 83 -3.11 -11.37 16.79
C PRO A 83 -2.45 -12.74 16.72
N ASP A 84 -3.25 -13.78 16.48
CA ASP A 84 -2.78 -15.15 16.29
C ASP A 84 -1.97 -15.28 14.99
N VAL A 85 -2.37 -14.53 13.96
CA VAL A 85 -1.71 -14.52 12.64
C VAL A 85 -1.67 -13.10 12.06
N VAL A 86 -0.56 -12.78 11.40
CA VAL A 86 -0.40 -11.56 10.61
C VAL A 86 -0.28 -11.90 9.12
N LEU A 87 -1.17 -11.34 8.31
CA LEU A 87 -1.17 -11.45 6.85
C LEU A 87 -0.61 -10.18 6.20
N LEU A 88 0.20 -10.37 5.16
CA LEU A 88 0.75 -9.28 4.35
C LEU A 88 0.17 -9.34 2.94
N GLY A 89 -0.77 -8.45 2.63
CA GLY A 89 -1.30 -8.26 1.27
C GLY A 89 -0.30 -7.51 0.40
N ALA A 90 0.06 -8.07 -0.77
CA ALA A 90 0.96 -7.42 -1.74
C ALA A 90 0.45 -6.01 -2.10
N THR A 91 1.23 -4.93 -2.14
CA THR A 91 2.67 -4.73 -2.42
C THR A 91 3.47 -4.24 -1.20
N SER A 92 4.39 -5.06 -0.70
CA SER A 92 5.31 -4.66 0.39
C SER A 92 6.66 -4.14 -0.10
N SER A 93 6.95 -4.22 -1.42
CA SER A 93 8.21 -3.73 -2.00
C SER A 93 8.03 -3.20 -3.43
N THR A 94 8.34 -1.92 -3.62
CA THR A 94 8.54 -1.35 -4.96
C THR A 94 10.00 -1.52 -5.35
N ALA A 95 10.30 -2.56 -6.14
CA ALA A 95 11.35 -2.63 -7.18
C ALA A 95 11.92 -4.05 -7.36
N THR A 96 11.11 -5.02 -7.77
CA THR A 96 11.65 -6.27 -8.32
C THR A 96 11.81 -6.12 -9.83
N ARG A 97 13.06 -6.01 -10.30
CA ARG A 97 13.39 -6.13 -11.73
C ARG A 97 12.76 -7.42 -12.28
N ARG A 98 11.89 -7.28 -13.27
CA ARG A 98 11.34 -8.41 -14.03
C ARG A 98 12.46 -9.00 -14.90
N PRO A 99 12.82 -10.29 -14.79
CA PRO A 99 13.70 -10.91 -15.78
C PRO A 99 12.97 -11.05 -17.14
N PRO A 100 13.69 -10.98 -18.27
CA PRO A 100 13.09 -11.07 -19.59
C PRO A 100 12.45 -12.44 -19.80
N THR A 101 11.13 -12.46 -20.02
CA THR A 101 10.38 -13.66 -20.38
C THR A 101 10.79 -14.12 -21.78
N SER A 102 11.55 -15.21 -21.87
CA SER A 102 11.73 -15.94 -23.13
C SER A 102 10.39 -16.53 -23.55
N ARG A 103 9.91 -16.13 -24.73
CA ARG A 103 8.79 -16.75 -25.46
C ARG A 103 8.99 -18.27 -25.55
N SER A 104 8.01 -19.06 -25.13
CA SER A 104 7.82 -20.42 -25.64
C SER A 104 6.66 -20.44 -26.65
N PRO A 105 6.79 -21.13 -27.79
CA PRO A 105 5.73 -21.24 -28.78
C PRO A 105 4.75 -22.32 -28.34
N ARG A 106 3.50 -21.93 -28.04
CA ARG A 106 2.43 -22.91 -27.78
C ARG A 106 1.87 -23.42 -29.11
N SER A 107 2.32 -24.60 -29.51
CA SER A 107 1.60 -25.50 -30.41
C SER A 107 0.59 -26.34 -29.64
N SER A 108 -0.46 -26.76 -30.36
CA SER A 108 -1.28 -27.96 -30.15
C SER A 108 -2.65 -27.80 -29.46
N THR A 109 -3.65 -27.84 -30.35
CA THR A 109 -4.83 -28.72 -30.37
C THR A 109 -6.06 -28.44 -29.50
N SER A 110 -7.15 -28.20 -30.23
CA SER A 110 -8.56 -28.11 -29.87
C SER A 110 -9.09 -29.38 -29.19
N TRP A 111 -9.84 -29.18 -28.11
CA TRP A 111 -10.61 -30.19 -27.39
C TRP A 111 -12.07 -30.16 -27.88
N SER A 112 -12.69 -31.34 -28.08
CA SER A 112 -14.08 -31.53 -28.50
C SER A 112 -14.78 -32.52 -27.55
N PRO A 113 -16.07 -32.31 -27.17
CA PRO A 113 -16.66 -32.95 -25.99
C PRO A 113 -17.50 -34.23 -26.25
N ASP A 114 -17.45 -34.86 -27.42
CA ASP A 114 -18.34 -36.00 -27.75
C ASP A 114 -17.78 -37.39 -27.40
N ARG A 115 -17.15 -37.56 -26.24
CA ARG A 115 -16.89 -38.91 -25.69
C ARG A 115 -17.10 -38.90 -24.18
N LEU A 116 -18.32 -39.25 -23.76
CA LEU A 116 -18.65 -40.29 -22.77
C LEU A 116 -20.17 -40.52 -22.78
#